data_AF-A0A9X8YQL4-F1
#
_entry.id   AF-A0A9X8YQL4-F1
#
_cell.length_a   1.000
_cell.length_b   1.000
_cell.length_c   1.000
_cell.angle_alpha   90.00
_cell.angle_beta   90.00
_cell.angle_gamma   90.00
#
_symmetry.space_group_name_H-M   'P 1'
#
loop_
_entity.id
_entity.type
_entity.pdbx_description
1 polymer ?
#
loop_
_entity_poly.entity_id
_entity_poly.type
_entity_poly.pdbx_seq_one_letter_code
_entity_poly.pdbx_strand_id
1 'polypeptide(L)'
;QAEQGVDYFTIHAGVLLRYVPMTAKRLTGIVSRGGSIMAKWCLSHHQENFLYQHFREICEICAAYDVSLSLGDGLRPGSIQDANDEAQFAELHTLGELTKTAWEYDVQVMIEGPGHVPMQMIRRNMTEELEHCHEAPFYTLGPLTTDIAPGYDHFTSGIGAAMIGWFGCAMLCYVTPKEHLGLPNKEDVKQGLITYKIAAHAADLAKGHPGAQIRDNAMSKARFEFRWED
;
A
#
# COMPACT_ATOMS: atom_id res chain seq x y z
N GLN A 1 14.49 -17.76 -0.16
CA GLN A 1 13.18 -17.18 0.16
C GLN A 1 12.06 -17.94 -0.52
N ALA A 2 12.05 -18.07 -1.85
CA ALA A 2 11.04 -18.90 -2.54
C ALA A 2 11.00 -20.36 -2.03
N GLU A 3 12.15 -21.04 -1.97
CA GLU A 3 12.27 -22.38 -1.35
C GLU A 3 11.87 -22.45 0.13
N GLN A 4 11.86 -21.31 0.84
CA GLN A 4 11.45 -21.24 2.24
C GLN A 4 9.93 -21.08 2.41
N GLY A 5 9.19 -20.86 1.31
CA GLY A 5 7.75 -20.67 1.31
C GLY A 5 7.29 -19.24 1.61
N VAL A 6 8.01 -18.22 1.13
CA VAL A 6 7.49 -16.84 1.16
C VAL A 6 6.45 -16.69 0.04
N ASP A 7 5.24 -16.26 0.39
CA ASP A 7 4.09 -16.25 -0.54
C ASP A 7 4.08 -15.08 -1.52
N TYR A 8 4.67 -13.94 -1.15
CA TYR A 8 4.80 -12.79 -2.05
C TYR A 8 6.06 -11.96 -1.78
N PHE A 9 6.58 -11.31 -2.82
CA PHE A 9 7.72 -10.41 -2.73
C PHE A 9 7.32 -8.97 -3.03
N THR A 10 7.65 -8.06 -2.11
CA THR A 10 7.68 -6.62 -2.42
C THR A 10 8.92 -6.29 -3.25
N ILE A 11 8.74 -5.94 -4.53
CA ILE A 11 9.84 -5.61 -5.44
C ILE A 11 9.66 -4.19 -5.98
N HIS A 12 10.67 -3.35 -5.71
CA HIS A 12 10.68 -1.93 -6.10
C HIS A 12 11.23 -1.76 -7.53
N ALA A 13 10.64 -2.44 -8.50
CA ALA A 13 11.03 -2.38 -9.91
C ALA A 13 10.53 -1.10 -10.61
N GLY A 14 9.59 -0.35 -10.01
CA GLY A 14 9.10 0.93 -10.54
C GLY A 14 10.00 2.14 -10.27
N VAL A 15 11.03 2.01 -9.42
CA VAL A 15 11.95 3.11 -9.07
C VAL A 15 12.99 3.28 -10.18
N LEU A 16 12.62 3.97 -11.26
CA LEU A 16 13.50 4.14 -12.41
C LEU A 16 14.46 5.31 -12.23
N LEU A 17 15.66 5.21 -12.84
CA LEU A 17 16.71 6.22 -12.74
C LEU A 17 16.18 7.63 -13.10
N ARG A 18 15.34 7.71 -14.14
CA ARG A 18 14.74 8.97 -14.60
C ARG A 18 13.72 9.59 -13.64
N TYR A 19 13.17 8.82 -12.70
CA TYR A 19 12.20 9.32 -11.72
C TYR A 19 12.86 9.89 -10.47
N VAL A 20 14.09 9.46 -10.14
CA VAL A 20 14.80 9.94 -8.94
C VAL A 20 14.93 11.47 -8.89
N PRO A 21 15.24 12.20 -9.99
CA PRO A 21 15.27 13.66 -9.96
C PRO A 21 13.92 14.33 -9.68
N MET A 22 12.79 13.67 -9.97
CA MET A 22 11.46 14.22 -9.71
C MET A 22 11.21 14.42 -8.20
N THR A 23 11.83 13.58 -7.36
CA THR A 23 11.69 13.68 -5.90
C THR A 23 12.55 14.78 -5.27
N ALA A 24 13.40 15.47 -6.03
CA ALA A 24 14.30 16.50 -5.51
C ALA A 24 13.57 17.72 -4.92
N LYS A 25 12.31 17.94 -5.31
CA LYS A 25 11.47 19.05 -4.82
C LYS A 25 10.52 18.65 -3.68
N ARG A 26 10.50 17.37 -3.29
CA ARG A 26 9.63 16.89 -2.21
C ARG A 26 10.06 17.44 -0.86
N LEU A 27 9.10 17.63 0.03
CA LEU A 27 9.34 17.99 1.42
C LEU A 27 10.04 16.85 2.18
N THR A 28 9.62 15.60 1.94
CA THR A 28 10.13 14.42 2.65
C THR A 28 10.94 13.45 1.78
N GLY A 29 11.17 13.79 0.51
CA GLY A 29 12.01 13.01 -0.39
C GLY A 29 11.45 11.60 -0.66
N ILE A 30 12.33 10.60 -0.57
CA ILE A 30 12.00 9.17 -0.74
C ILE A 30 11.95 8.51 0.64
N VAL A 31 10.75 8.17 1.10
CA VAL A 31 10.53 7.56 2.43
C VAL A 31 10.45 6.03 2.40
N SER A 32 10.34 5.42 1.21
CA SER A 32 10.44 3.97 1.08
C SER A 32 11.87 3.52 1.37
N ARG A 33 12.03 2.57 2.29
CA ARG A 33 13.34 1.94 2.54
C ARG A 33 13.85 1.22 1.30
N GLY A 34 13.02 0.40 0.66
CA GLY A 34 13.41 -0.32 -0.55
C GLY A 34 13.64 0.65 -1.71
N GLY A 35 12.76 1.63 -1.87
CA GLY A 35 12.89 2.65 -2.92
C GLY A 35 14.15 3.51 -2.78
N SER A 36 14.51 3.93 -1.57
CA SER A 36 15.74 4.71 -1.33
C SER A 36 17.02 3.89 -1.56
N ILE A 37 17.01 2.58 -1.29
CA ILE A 37 18.11 1.67 -1.65
C ILE A 37 18.29 1.63 -3.17
N MET A 38 17.19 1.45 -3.91
CA MET A 38 17.22 1.40 -5.37
C MET A 38 17.63 2.73 -5.99
N ALA A 39 17.07 3.85 -5.51
CA ALA A 39 17.47 5.18 -5.96
C ALA A 39 18.97 5.44 -5.75
N LYS A 40 19.51 5.07 -4.57
CA LYS A 40 20.95 5.17 -4.30
C LYS A 40 21.77 4.32 -5.26
N TRP A 41 21.35 3.08 -5.53
CA TRP A 41 22.04 2.19 -6.46
C TRP A 41 22.06 2.78 -7.88
N CYS A 42 20.91 3.24 -8.38
CA CYS A 42 20.77 3.86 -9.70
C CYS A 42 21.68 5.09 -9.84
N LEU A 43 21.69 5.99 -8.85
CA LEU A 43 22.54 7.19 -8.87
C LEU A 43 24.04 6.88 -8.77
N SER A 44 24.42 5.86 -7.99
CA SER A 44 25.83 5.51 -7.80
C SER A 44 26.46 4.90 -9.06
N HIS A 45 25.68 4.16 -9.85
CA HIS A 45 26.16 3.51 -11.06
C HIS A 45 25.76 4.25 -12.34
N HIS A 46 24.85 5.23 -12.23
CA HIS A 46 24.22 5.90 -13.36
C HIS A 46 23.62 4.91 -14.38
N GLN A 47 22.98 3.87 -13.86
CA GLN A 47 22.35 2.78 -14.61
C GLN A 47 20.87 2.68 -14.23
N GLU A 48 20.08 2.12 -15.15
CA GLU A 48 18.66 1.84 -14.88
C GLU A 48 18.53 0.76 -13.81
N ASN A 49 17.43 0.83 -13.04
CA ASN A 49 17.12 -0.11 -11.98
C ASN A 49 17.24 -1.57 -12.47
N PHE A 50 18.16 -2.33 -11.88
CA PHE A 50 18.39 -3.71 -12.31
C PHE A 50 17.18 -4.63 -12.07
N LEU A 51 16.31 -4.33 -11.08
CA LEU A 51 15.05 -5.07 -10.88
C LEU A 51 14.09 -4.86 -12.06
N TYR A 52 14.08 -3.66 -12.63
CA TYR A 52 13.34 -3.36 -13.86
C TYR A 52 13.96 -4.07 -15.06
N GLN A 53 15.28 -3.98 -15.23
CA GLN A 53 15.98 -4.58 -16.37
C GLN A 53 15.85 -6.12 -16.41
N HIS A 54 15.89 -6.76 -15.25
CA HIS A 54 15.80 -8.21 -15.10
C HIS A 54 14.39 -8.69 -14.69
N PHE A 55 13.36 -7.87 -14.88
CA PHE A 55 12.02 -8.18 -14.38
C PHE A 55 11.43 -9.48 -14.97
N ARG A 56 11.75 -9.80 -16.23
CA ARG A 56 11.33 -11.07 -16.87
C ARG A 56 11.96 -12.29 -16.19
N GLU A 57 13.24 -12.24 -15.84
CA GLU A 57 13.93 -13.31 -15.09
C GLU A 57 13.35 -13.46 -13.68
N ILE A 58 12.98 -12.34 -13.03
CA ILE A 58 12.26 -12.37 -11.75
C ILE A 58 10.92 -13.09 -11.90
N CYS A 59 10.18 -12.85 -12.99
CA CYS A 59 8.91 -13.53 -13.26
C CYS A 59 9.10 -15.03 -13.46
N GLU A 60 10.12 -15.48 -14.19
CA GLU A 60 10.44 -16.90 -14.35
C GLU A 60 10.68 -17.60 -13.00
N ILE A 61 11.41 -16.93 -12.09
CA ILE A 61 11.63 -17.44 -10.73
C ILE A 61 10.29 -17.49 -9.97
N CYS A 62 9.50 -16.43 -10.00
CA CYS A 62 8.24 -16.38 -9.26
C CYS A 62 7.23 -17.42 -9.76
N ALA A 63 7.15 -17.63 -11.08
CA ALA A 63 6.30 -18.64 -11.71
C ALA A 63 6.67 -20.07 -11.29
N ALA A 64 7.97 -20.37 -11.11
CA ALA A 64 8.42 -21.70 -10.70
C ALA A 64 8.00 -22.09 -9.28
N TYR A 65 7.66 -21.12 -8.42
CA TYR A 65 7.33 -21.34 -7.00
C TYR A 65 5.95 -20.81 -6.60
N ASP A 66 5.17 -20.28 -7.54
CA ASP A 66 3.89 -19.57 -7.29
C ASP A 66 4.02 -18.45 -6.25
N VAL A 67 5.08 -17.64 -6.37
CA VAL A 67 5.24 -16.46 -5.53
C VAL A 67 4.56 -15.27 -6.20
N SER A 68 3.65 -14.60 -5.49
CA SER A 68 3.01 -13.40 -6.00
C SER A 68 3.96 -12.19 -5.97
N LEU A 69 3.81 -11.28 -6.93
CA LEU A 69 4.54 -10.01 -6.94
C LEU A 69 3.70 -8.90 -6.31
N SER A 70 4.20 -8.32 -5.22
CA SER A 70 3.73 -7.05 -4.66
C SER A 70 4.61 -5.95 -5.25
N LEU A 71 4.11 -5.24 -6.26
CA LEU A 71 4.90 -4.22 -6.95
C LEU A 71 5.01 -2.98 -6.05
N GLY A 72 6.21 -2.75 -5.51
CA GLY A 72 6.45 -1.82 -4.42
C GLY A 72 6.39 -0.35 -4.83
N ASP A 73 5.85 0.47 -3.93
CA ASP A 73 5.66 1.92 -4.10
C ASP A 73 6.88 2.72 -3.59
N GLY A 74 8.02 2.54 -4.25
CA GLY A 74 9.29 3.12 -3.84
C GLY A 74 9.31 4.65 -3.79
N LEU A 75 8.44 5.30 -4.56
CA LEU A 75 8.25 6.74 -4.64
C LEU A 75 6.93 7.17 -4.01
N ARG A 76 6.34 6.42 -3.08
CA ARG A 76 5.17 6.88 -2.32
C ARG A 76 5.42 8.21 -1.56
N PRO A 77 4.38 9.01 -1.32
CA PRO A 77 4.50 10.25 -0.55
C PRO A 77 4.68 9.97 0.95
N GLY A 78 5.66 10.67 1.56
CA GLY A 78 5.95 10.62 3.00
C GLY A 78 5.43 11.83 3.79
N SER A 79 4.71 12.73 3.12
CA SER A 79 4.00 13.85 3.73
C SER A 79 2.79 14.22 2.87
N ILE A 80 1.81 14.89 3.48
CA ILE A 80 0.64 15.42 2.78
C ILE A 80 1.03 16.36 1.62
N GLN A 81 2.15 17.08 1.76
CA GLN A 81 2.67 18.02 0.76
C GLN A 81 3.13 17.31 -0.53
N ASP A 82 3.60 16.06 -0.40
CA ASP A 82 4.17 15.29 -1.51
C ASP A 82 3.14 14.38 -2.21
N ALA A 83 1.90 14.36 -1.71
CA ALA A 83 0.85 13.49 -2.20
C ALA A 83 0.44 13.82 -3.65
N ASN A 84 0.26 12.78 -4.46
CA ASN A 84 -0.19 12.82 -5.85
C ASN A 84 0.74 13.63 -6.78
N ASP A 85 2.03 13.68 -6.44
CA ASP A 85 3.03 14.35 -7.27
C ASP A 85 3.42 13.53 -8.50
N GLU A 86 4.25 14.12 -9.35
CA GLU A 86 4.72 13.50 -10.60
C GLU A 86 5.50 12.20 -10.35
N ALA A 87 6.37 12.16 -9.33
CA ALA A 87 7.17 10.99 -9.04
C ALA A 87 6.33 9.78 -8.63
N GLN A 88 5.29 10.01 -7.82
CA GLN A 88 4.37 8.96 -7.38
C GLN A 88 3.63 8.34 -8.56
N PHE A 89 3.00 9.16 -9.41
CA PHE A 89 2.21 8.62 -10.52
C PHE A 89 3.07 8.05 -11.65
N ALA A 90 4.26 8.60 -11.89
CA ALA A 90 5.21 8.03 -12.85
C ALA A 90 5.63 6.60 -12.45
N GLU A 91 5.86 6.35 -11.15
CA GLU A 91 6.07 4.99 -10.66
C GLU A 91 4.82 4.13 -10.85
N LEU A 92 3.65 4.58 -10.42
CA LEU A 92 2.39 3.83 -10.54
C LEU A 92 2.11 3.37 -11.98
N HIS A 93 2.28 4.27 -12.96
CA HIS A 93 2.08 3.91 -14.37
C HIS A 93 3.08 2.85 -14.84
N THR A 94 4.31 2.93 -14.36
CA THR A 94 5.34 1.90 -14.61
C THR A 94 4.96 0.56 -13.97
N LEU A 95 4.37 0.57 -12.77
CA LEU A 95 3.88 -0.66 -12.14
C LEU A 95 2.80 -1.33 -13.00
N GLY A 96 1.92 -0.56 -13.64
CA GLY A 96 0.95 -1.08 -14.61
C GLY A 96 1.58 -1.78 -15.83
N GLU A 97 2.67 -1.22 -16.38
CA GLU A 97 3.44 -1.86 -17.44
C GLU A 97 4.08 -3.19 -16.98
N LEU A 98 4.63 -3.20 -15.76
CA LEU A 98 5.23 -4.38 -15.14
C LEU A 98 4.18 -5.44 -14.81
N THR A 99 2.97 -5.05 -14.43
CA THR A 99 1.83 -5.96 -14.24
C THR A 99 1.54 -6.76 -15.50
N LYS A 100 1.44 -6.10 -16.67
CA LYS A 100 1.26 -6.82 -17.93
C LYS A 100 2.40 -7.78 -18.21
N THR A 101 3.64 -7.33 -17.95
CA THR A 101 4.82 -8.19 -18.15
C THR A 101 4.75 -9.42 -17.25
N ALA A 102 4.38 -9.30 -15.98
CA ALA A 102 4.24 -10.43 -15.06
C ALA A 102 3.11 -11.38 -15.48
N TRP A 103 1.99 -10.85 -15.97
CA TRP A 103 0.88 -11.66 -16.49
C TRP A 103 1.22 -12.44 -17.77
N GLU A 104 2.22 -12.02 -18.56
CA GLU A 104 2.74 -12.85 -19.67
C GLU A 104 3.38 -14.18 -19.19
N TYR A 105 3.75 -14.26 -17.91
CA TYR A 105 4.35 -15.45 -17.27
C TYR A 105 3.38 -16.13 -16.29
N ASP A 106 2.10 -15.77 -16.31
CA ASP A 106 1.09 -16.25 -15.35
C ASP A 106 1.45 -16.00 -13.87
N VAL A 107 2.23 -14.94 -13.59
CA VAL A 107 2.61 -14.55 -12.22
C VAL A 107 1.52 -13.65 -11.63
N GLN A 108 1.05 -14.00 -10.43
CA GLN A 108 0.06 -13.22 -9.67
C GLN A 108 0.65 -11.87 -9.25
N VAL A 109 -0.14 -10.78 -9.33
CA VAL A 109 0.33 -9.42 -9.04
C VAL A 109 -0.66 -8.67 -8.16
N MET A 110 -0.13 -7.89 -7.21
CA MET A 110 -0.81 -6.78 -6.55
C MET A 110 0.09 -5.53 -6.58
N ILE A 111 -0.52 -4.35 -6.48
CA ILE A 111 0.17 -3.06 -6.57
C ILE A 111 0.24 -2.43 -5.19
N GLU A 112 1.42 -2.00 -4.75
CA GLU A 112 1.53 -1.21 -3.53
C GLU A 112 1.18 0.26 -3.78
N GLY A 113 0.60 0.91 -2.78
CA GLY A 113 0.07 2.26 -2.90
C GLY A 113 0.30 3.13 -1.66
N PRO A 114 -0.05 4.41 -1.78
CA PRO A 114 0.57 5.50 -1.04
C PRO A 114 0.47 5.44 0.47
N GLY A 115 1.38 6.22 1.09
CA GLY A 115 1.50 6.45 2.52
C GLY A 115 0.72 7.67 3.02
N HIS A 116 1.16 8.89 2.71
CA HIS A 116 0.54 10.12 3.24
C HIS A 116 -0.30 10.82 2.17
N VAL A 117 -1.63 10.88 2.35
CA VAL A 117 -2.55 11.44 1.35
C VAL A 117 -3.73 12.12 2.05
N PRO A 118 -3.99 13.43 1.81
CA PRO A 118 -5.12 14.11 2.41
C PRO A 118 -6.43 13.63 1.76
N MET A 119 -7.53 13.62 2.53
CA MET A 119 -8.78 12.94 2.13
C MET A 119 -9.31 13.30 0.74
N GLN A 120 -9.23 14.57 0.34
CA GLN A 120 -9.69 15.05 -0.97
C GLN A 120 -8.92 14.46 -2.16
N MET A 121 -7.75 13.85 -1.93
CA MET A 121 -6.88 13.25 -2.94
C MET A 121 -6.96 11.72 -2.99
N ILE A 122 -7.58 11.07 -2.00
CA ILE A 122 -7.63 9.60 -1.89
C ILE A 122 -8.33 8.97 -3.08
N ARG A 123 -9.50 9.50 -3.49
CA ARG A 123 -10.27 8.95 -4.62
C ARG A 123 -9.47 8.94 -5.92
N ARG A 124 -8.67 9.98 -6.16
CA ARG A 124 -7.82 10.05 -7.36
C ARG A 124 -6.81 8.91 -7.39
N ASN A 125 -6.19 8.55 -6.26
CA ASN A 125 -5.24 7.43 -6.21
C ASN A 125 -5.89 6.12 -6.65
N MET A 126 -7.10 5.83 -6.15
CA MET A 126 -7.81 4.62 -6.56
C MET A 126 -8.17 4.64 -8.05
N THR A 127 -8.63 5.77 -8.58
CA THR A 127 -8.97 5.87 -10.01
C THR A 127 -7.74 5.71 -10.91
N GLU A 128 -6.62 6.35 -10.56
CA GLU A 128 -5.36 6.21 -11.31
C GLU A 128 -4.85 4.76 -11.28
N GLU A 129 -4.95 4.08 -10.14
CA GLU A 129 -4.55 2.68 -10.04
C GLU A 129 -5.42 1.76 -10.90
N LEU A 130 -6.75 1.86 -10.80
CA LEU A 130 -7.65 1.03 -11.61
C LEU A 130 -7.41 1.22 -13.11
N GLU A 131 -7.23 2.46 -13.55
CA GLU A 131 -7.01 2.82 -14.96
C GLU A 131 -5.66 2.32 -15.48
N HIS A 132 -4.59 2.55 -14.72
CA HIS A 132 -3.23 2.29 -15.19
C HIS A 132 -2.71 0.91 -14.85
N CYS A 133 -3.24 0.25 -13.82
CA CYS A 133 -2.83 -1.08 -13.36
C CYS A 133 -3.84 -2.18 -13.66
N HIS A 134 -4.85 -1.88 -14.49
CA HIS A 134 -5.77 -2.87 -15.06
C HIS A 134 -6.57 -3.64 -14.02
N GLU A 135 -7.01 -2.91 -12.97
CA GLU A 135 -7.78 -3.47 -11.86
C GLU A 135 -7.06 -4.58 -11.09
N ALA A 136 -5.72 -4.61 -11.13
CA ALA A 136 -4.93 -5.44 -10.23
C ALA A 136 -5.28 -5.11 -8.76
N PRO A 137 -5.18 -6.07 -7.83
CA PRO A 137 -5.42 -5.79 -6.41
C PRO A 137 -4.51 -4.67 -5.88
N PHE A 138 -5.11 -3.62 -5.33
CA PHE A 138 -4.35 -2.53 -4.72
C PHE A 138 -4.09 -2.78 -3.22
N TYR A 139 -2.88 -2.50 -2.76
CA TYR A 139 -2.38 -2.73 -1.40
C TYR A 139 -1.76 -1.46 -0.80
N THR A 140 -2.45 -0.76 0.10
CA THR A 140 -2.00 0.58 0.58
C THR A 140 -1.48 0.59 2.01
N LEU A 141 -0.52 1.49 2.29
CA LEU A 141 -0.06 1.80 3.65
C LEU A 141 -0.87 2.97 4.24
N GLY A 142 -2.01 2.67 4.85
CA GLY A 142 -3.00 3.69 5.24
C GLY A 142 -3.96 4.01 4.10
N PRO A 143 -4.02 5.26 3.60
CA PRO A 143 -3.05 6.34 3.82
C PRO A 143 -3.31 7.22 5.06
N LEU A 144 -2.24 7.80 5.61
CA LEU A 144 -2.31 8.84 6.65
C LEU A 144 -2.94 10.11 6.07
N THR A 145 -4.02 10.57 6.71
CA THR A 145 -4.79 11.73 6.26
C THR A 145 -4.27 13.07 6.79
N THR A 146 -3.34 13.04 7.75
CA THR A 146 -2.67 14.21 8.33
C THR A 146 -1.35 13.82 8.98
N ASP A 147 -0.37 14.73 8.98
CA ASP A 147 1.00 14.50 9.49
C ASP A 147 1.21 14.98 10.94
N ILE A 148 0.18 15.54 11.57
CA ILE A 148 0.33 16.33 12.81
C ILE A 148 0.22 15.52 14.10
N ALA A 149 -0.01 14.21 14.02
CA ALA A 149 -0.37 13.39 15.17
C ALA A 149 0.53 12.14 15.37
N PRO A 150 1.87 12.27 15.39
CA PRO A 150 2.75 11.14 15.68
C PRO A 150 2.42 10.55 17.06
N GLY A 151 2.38 9.22 17.16
CA GLY A 151 1.82 8.51 18.32
C GLY A 151 0.37 8.05 18.09
N TYR A 152 -0.32 8.65 17.12
CA TYR A 152 -1.73 8.39 16.78
C TYR A 152 -1.93 8.05 15.30
N ASP A 153 -0.85 7.68 14.59
CA ASP A 153 -0.91 7.46 13.15
C ASP A 153 -1.76 6.26 12.73
N HIS A 154 -1.96 5.29 13.62
CA HIS A 154 -2.99 4.26 13.45
C HIS A 154 -4.40 4.87 13.25
N PHE A 155 -4.74 5.97 13.92
CA PHE A 155 -6.00 6.69 13.69
C PHE A 155 -5.97 7.54 12.42
N THR A 156 -4.92 8.32 12.21
CA THR A 156 -4.82 9.21 11.04
C THR A 156 -4.87 8.41 9.73
N SER A 157 -4.22 7.24 9.72
CA SER A 157 -4.25 6.28 8.62
C SER A 157 -5.52 5.45 8.58
N GLY A 158 -6.11 5.07 9.71
CA GLY A 158 -7.36 4.31 9.75
C GLY A 158 -8.51 5.01 9.01
N ILE A 159 -8.54 6.35 9.05
CA ILE A 159 -9.50 7.15 8.27
C ILE A 159 -9.27 6.96 6.76
N GLY A 160 -8.02 7.13 6.30
CA GLY A 160 -7.70 6.99 4.88
C GLY A 160 -7.85 5.56 4.38
N ALA A 161 -7.47 4.58 5.20
CA ALA A 161 -7.61 3.15 4.93
C ALA A 161 -9.08 2.75 4.73
N ALA A 162 -9.99 3.25 5.58
CA ALA A 162 -11.43 3.01 5.40
C ALA A 162 -11.95 3.64 4.10
N MET A 163 -11.51 4.86 3.77
CA MET A 163 -11.92 5.54 2.54
C MET A 163 -11.40 4.83 1.28
N ILE A 164 -10.11 4.51 1.22
CA ILE A 164 -9.53 3.87 0.03
C ILE A 164 -10.00 2.42 -0.12
N GLY A 165 -10.19 1.71 1.00
CA GLY A 165 -10.84 0.40 1.02
C GLY A 165 -12.26 0.46 0.48
N TRP A 166 -13.04 1.48 0.86
CA TRP A 166 -14.37 1.72 0.28
C TRP A 166 -14.30 1.97 -1.22
N PHE A 167 -13.31 2.73 -1.69
CA PHE A 167 -13.15 3.03 -3.12
C PHE A 167 -12.67 1.85 -3.96
N GLY A 168 -12.13 0.78 -3.36
CA GLY A 168 -11.80 -0.44 -4.08
C GLY A 168 -10.50 -1.13 -3.66
N CYS A 169 -9.70 -0.56 -2.77
CA CYS A 169 -8.45 -1.17 -2.33
C CYS A 169 -8.69 -2.55 -1.69
N ALA A 170 -7.88 -3.53 -2.08
CA ALA A 170 -8.06 -4.94 -1.74
C ALA A 170 -7.40 -5.34 -0.42
N MET A 171 -6.25 -4.73 -0.09
CA MET A 171 -5.51 -5.02 1.13
C MET A 171 -4.99 -3.74 1.78
N LEU A 172 -5.02 -3.69 3.12
CA LEU A 172 -4.63 -2.51 3.89
C LEU A 172 -3.46 -2.87 4.80
N CYS A 173 -2.27 -2.34 4.51
CA CYS A 173 -1.11 -2.47 5.39
C CYS A 173 -1.35 -1.61 6.62
N TYR A 174 -1.35 -2.24 7.79
CA TYR A 174 -1.58 -1.55 9.03
C TYR A 174 -0.48 -0.53 9.39
N VAL A 175 -0.88 0.46 10.18
CA VAL A 175 0.02 1.45 10.78
C VAL A 175 -0.17 1.39 12.29
N THR A 176 0.93 1.39 13.03
CA THR A 176 0.91 1.27 14.49
C THR A 176 0.95 2.64 15.15
N PRO A 177 0.63 2.76 16.46
CA PRO A 177 0.89 3.98 17.22
C PRO A 177 2.36 4.42 17.21
N LYS A 178 3.31 3.51 16.96
CA LYS A 178 4.74 3.79 16.92
C LYS A 178 5.28 4.22 15.56
N GLU A 179 4.42 4.31 14.55
CA GLU A 179 4.81 4.88 13.26
C GLU A 179 5.48 6.24 13.48
N HIS A 180 6.56 6.49 12.73
CA HIS A 180 7.43 7.67 12.86
C HIS A 180 8.16 7.86 14.19
N LEU A 181 7.98 6.97 15.18
CA LEU A 181 8.55 7.12 16.53
C LEU A 181 9.50 5.99 16.94
N GLY A 182 9.32 4.77 16.42
CA GLY A 182 10.20 3.65 16.74
C GLY A 182 9.62 2.30 16.36
N LEU A 183 10.26 1.23 16.85
CA LEU A 183 9.77 -0.13 16.64
C LEU A 183 8.55 -0.42 17.53
N PRO A 184 7.47 -1.01 16.98
CA PRO A 184 6.28 -1.35 17.75
C PRO A 184 6.54 -2.52 18.72
N ASN A 185 5.95 -2.44 19.91
CA ASN A 185 5.85 -3.56 20.83
C ASN A 185 4.56 -4.38 20.58
N LYS A 186 4.33 -5.42 21.39
CA LYS A 186 3.15 -6.30 21.29
C LYS A 186 1.81 -5.55 21.33
N GLU A 187 1.68 -4.54 22.18
CA GLU A 187 0.44 -3.78 22.30
C GLU A 187 0.24 -2.84 21.12
N ASP A 188 1.32 -2.19 20.66
CA ASP A 188 1.28 -1.33 19.46
C ASP A 188 0.81 -2.12 18.22
N VAL A 189 1.30 -3.37 18.08
CA VAL A 189 0.88 -4.30 17.02
C VAL A 189 -0.62 -4.62 17.15
N LYS A 190 -1.08 -4.98 18.36
CA LYS A 190 -2.50 -5.29 18.59
C LYS A 190 -3.40 -4.09 18.27
N GLN A 191 -3.00 -2.89 18.67
CA GLN A 191 -3.77 -1.67 18.37
C GLN A 191 -3.85 -1.42 16.86
N GLY A 192 -2.73 -1.51 16.14
CA GLY A 192 -2.73 -1.40 14.68
C GLY A 192 -3.66 -2.42 14.02
N LEU A 193 -3.60 -3.69 14.45
CA LEU A 193 -4.44 -4.77 13.90
C LEU A 193 -5.93 -4.51 14.13
N ILE A 194 -6.33 -4.12 15.35
CA ILE A 194 -7.73 -3.84 15.66
C ILE A 194 -8.23 -2.64 14.85
N THR A 195 -7.44 -1.56 14.78
CA THR A 195 -7.79 -0.37 14.01
C THR A 195 -8.01 -0.69 12.53
N TYR A 196 -7.14 -1.49 11.93
CA TYR A 196 -7.28 -1.85 10.51
C TYR A 196 -8.38 -2.88 10.25
N LYS A 197 -8.68 -3.77 11.21
CA LYS A 197 -9.89 -4.62 11.14
C LYS A 197 -11.18 -3.79 11.18
N ILE A 198 -11.21 -2.70 11.93
CA ILE A 198 -12.34 -1.76 11.96
C ILE A 198 -12.42 -1.00 10.63
N ALA A 199 -11.30 -0.47 10.12
CA ALA A 199 -11.26 0.25 8.86
C ALA A 199 -11.71 -0.63 7.67
N ALA A 200 -11.21 -1.87 7.59
CA ALA A 200 -11.61 -2.84 6.57
C ALA A 200 -13.11 -3.17 6.67
N HIS A 201 -13.63 -3.44 7.86
CA HIS A 201 -15.06 -3.71 8.05
C HIS A 201 -15.95 -2.49 7.70
N ALA A 202 -15.50 -1.28 8.04
CA ALA A 202 -16.20 -0.05 7.63
C ALA A 202 -16.24 0.12 6.11
N ALA A 203 -15.14 -0.23 5.41
CA ALA A 203 -15.11 -0.28 3.96
C ALA A 203 -16.08 -1.34 3.40
N ASP A 204 -16.11 -2.55 3.97
CA ASP A 204 -17.04 -3.61 3.55
C ASP A 204 -18.51 -3.19 3.70
N LEU A 205 -18.86 -2.50 4.80
CA LEU A 205 -20.18 -1.91 4.99
C LEU A 205 -20.50 -0.86 3.94
N ALA A 206 -19.57 0.06 3.67
CA ALA A 206 -19.75 1.13 2.69
C ALA A 206 -19.87 0.59 1.24
N LYS A 207 -19.24 -0.56 0.97
CA LYS A 207 -19.36 -1.31 -0.29
C LYS A 207 -20.67 -2.11 -0.38
N GLY A 208 -21.41 -2.26 0.71
CA GLY A 208 -22.58 -3.14 0.78
C GLY A 208 -22.21 -4.63 0.62
N HIS A 209 -21.03 -5.05 1.08
CA HIS A 209 -20.57 -6.43 0.94
C HIS A 209 -21.56 -7.40 1.61
N PRO A 210 -22.01 -8.47 0.92
CA PRO A 210 -22.92 -9.44 1.50
C PRO A 210 -22.42 -9.98 2.84
N GLY A 211 -23.25 -9.90 3.87
CA GLY A 211 -22.94 -10.40 5.21
C GLY A 211 -22.22 -9.43 6.15
N ALA A 212 -21.63 -8.33 5.67
CA ALA A 212 -20.93 -7.38 6.54
C ALA A 212 -21.85 -6.82 7.64
N GLN A 213 -23.04 -6.35 7.25
CA GLN A 213 -24.01 -5.73 8.18
C GLN A 213 -24.61 -6.71 9.20
N ILE A 214 -24.51 -8.03 9.00
CA ILE A 214 -25.04 -9.02 9.96
C ILE A 214 -24.33 -8.84 11.31
N ARG A 215 -23.02 -8.60 11.29
CA ARG A 215 -22.21 -8.41 12.51
C ARG A 215 -22.64 -7.16 13.29
N ASP A 216 -22.84 -6.04 12.58
CA ASP A 216 -23.30 -4.77 13.17
C ASP A 216 -24.70 -4.89 13.76
N ASN A 217 -25.60 -5.57 13.05
CA ASN A 217 -26.97 -5.79 13.52
C ASN A 217 -26.99 -6.68 14.77
N ALA A 218 -26.18 -7.73 14.82
CA ALA A 218 -26.07 -8.62 15.98
C ALA A 218 -25.58 -7.85 17.23
N MET A 219 -24.50 -7.07 17.09
CA MET A 219 -23.96 -6.22 18.15
C MET A 219 -24.97 -5.14 18.59
N SER A 220 -25.67 -4.52 17.64
CA SER A 220 -26.69 -3.51 17.94
C SER A 220 -27.87 -4.10 18.69
N LYS A 221 -28.31 -5.31 18.33
CA LYS A 221 -29.37 -6.04 19.01
C LYS A 221 -28.96 -6.43 20.43
N ALA A 222 -27.75 -6.97 20.62
CA ALA A 222 -27.23 -7.29 21.95
C ALA A 222 -27.19 -6.05 22.87
N ARG A 223 -26.72 -4.91 22.34
CA ARG A 223 -26.72 -3.62 23.05
C ARG A 223 -28.12 -3.16 23.44
N PHE A 224 -29.10 -3.26 22.53
CA PHE A 224 -30.48 -2.87 22.81
C PHE A 224 -31.15 -3.76 23.86
N GLU A 225 -30.82 -5.06 23.87
CA GLU A 225 -31.36 -6.06 24.80
C GLU A 225 -30.54 -6.16 26.11
N PHE A 226 -29.53 -5.32 26.30
CA PHE A 226 -28.62 -5.32 27.46
C PHE A 226 -27.91 -6.67 27.70
N ARG A 227 -27.65 -7.44 26.63
CA ARG A 227 -26.89 -8.69 26.68
C ARG A 227 -25.39 -8.38 26.66
N TRP A 228 -24.83 -8.03 27.82
CA TRP A 228 -23.46 -7.48 27.92
C TRP A 228 -22.32 -8.45 27.58
N GLU A 229 -22.51 -9.75 27.76
CA GLU A 229 -21.49 -10.76 27.45
C GLU A 229 -21.46 -11.17 25.97
N ASP A 230 -22.57 -10.94 25.25
CA ASP A 230 -22.76 -11.30 23.83
C ASP A 230 -22.22 -10.21 22.88
#